data_AF-A0A1X0QL57-F1
#
_entry.id   AF-A0A1X0QL57-F1
#
_cell.length_a   1.000
_cell.length_b   1.000
_cell.length_c   1.000
_cell.angle_alpha   90.00
_cell.angle_beta   90.00
_cell.angle_gamma   90.00
#
_symmetry.space_group_name_H-M   'P 1'
#
loop_
_entity.id
_entity.type
_entity.pdbx_description
1 polymer ?
#
loop_
_entity_poly.entity_id
_entity_poly.type
_entity_poly.pdbx_seq_one_letter_code
_entity_poly.pdbx_strand_id
1 'polypeptide(L)'
;MINLNPSSAPKIKFITKKNAISELRVTEFVFDKLCVLCSVYPVVAKKKNTIGNDDKWYFVIDDIKRMYYSEAYDVLKINKRKDKKRIDFESKGLVKKFNKIKNVDLGYVSIVKSKYSGIGDFVADLGNSIKYLYIANTFELESVSETLKTFEEFIISNKILDKGFMSVNGIYFSINVGNIIVLWMIPYLGNDLNDLINTSNFIEKEIDYSDEIDYISEMEESSIDVENGKVEAKQLKFATPILQKHVELAVFKLKTLIKNKEKGIFDNVKFNIQIKSIQYHLKFTIKAMGGKLVEKENAEFVITENIDEVIKEKNILLKQKFIQTQYIFDCLNTQKILDPSDYLVGKNLPAHVSPFPDIYDFIDPKILKTLSNTKKNRLIDKIEKLN
;
A
#
# COMPACT_ATOMS: atom_id res chain seq x y z
N MET A 1 -32.14 15.37 10.20
CA MET A 1 -33.01 15.38 8.99
C MET A 1 -33.08 16.80 8.49
N ILE A 2 -32.15 17.15 7.62
CA ILE A 2 -32.06 18.47 7.01
C ILE A 2 -33.23 18.62 6.02
N ASN A 3 -34.13 19.56 6.30
CA ASN A 3 -35.26 19.91 5.45
C ASN A 3 -34.74 20.83 4.32
N LEU A 4 -34.84 20.37 3.08
CA LEU A 4 -34.42 21.11 1.88
C LEU A 4 -35.65 21.75 1.23
N ASN A 5 -35.93 23.02 1.57
CA ASN A 5 -36.86 23.84 0.78
C ASN A 5 -36.15 24.32 -0.50
N PRO A 6 -36.80 24.28 -1.68
CA PRO A 6 -36.21 24.72 -2.93
C PRO A 6 -36.43 26.23 -3.10
N SER A 7 -35.41 27.03 -2.78
CA SER A 7 -35.28 28.37 -3.36
C SER A 7 -33.93 28.45 -4.08
N SER A 8 -33.85 29.34 -5.07
CA SER A 8 -32.82 29.57 -6.09
C SER A 8 -31.39 29.87 -5.60
N ALA A 9 -31.02 29.42 -4.40
CA ALA A 9 -29.66 29.40 -3.90
C ALA A 9 -28.86 28.25 -4.55
N PRO A 10 -27.53 28.37 -4.70
CA PRO A 10 -26.70 27.25 -5.09
C PRO A 10 -26.98 26.07 -4.16
N LYS A 11 -27.30 24.90 -4.73
CA LYS A 11 -27.57 23.69 -3.94
C LYS A 11 -26.36 23.43 -3.06
N ILE A 12 -26.56 23.57 -1.75
CA ILE A 12 -25.57 23.23 -0.74
C ILE A 12 -25.23 21.75 -0.90
N LYS A 13 -23.95 21.45 -1.12
CA LYS A 13 -23.44 20.10 -1.44
C LYS A 13 -22.42 19.59 -0.44
N PHE A 14 -21.82 20.47 0.34
CA PHE A 14 -20.68 20.17 1.19
C PHE A 14 -20.95 20.52 2.65
N ILE A 15 -20.35 19.79 3.59
CA ILE A 15 -20.55 19.94 5.02
C ILE A 15 -19.20 19.89 5.76
N THR A 16 -18.99 20.75 6.75
CA THR A 16 -17.77 20.72 7.58
C THR A 16 -17.66 19.44 8.39
N LYS A 17 -16.43 19.07 8.80
CA LYS A 17 -16.18 17.90 9.67
C LYS A 17 -17.03 17.97 10.95
N LYS A 18 -17.03 19.13 11.60
CA LYS A 18 -17.79 19.38 12.84
C LYS A 18 -19.29 19.15 12.66
N ASN A 19 -19.86 19.63 11.56
CA ASN A 19 -21.29 19.47 11.29
C ASN A 19 -21.63 18.03 10.91
N ALA A 20 -20.77 17.34 10.15
CA ALA A 20 -20.94 15.93 9.82
C ALA A 20 -20.95 15.03 11.07
N ILE A 21 -20.02 15.28 12.01
CA ILE A 21 -19.94 14.59 13.31
C ILE A 21 -21.26 14.77 14.10
N SER A 22 -21.79 16.00 14.11
CA SER A 22 -23.03 16.34 14.81
C SER A 22 -24.26 15.65 14.19
N GLU A 23 -24.39 15.66 12.86
CA GLU A 23 -25.51 15.00 12.15
C GLU A 23 -25.50 13.47 12.37
N LEU A 24 -24.32 12.86 12.36
CA LEU A 24 -24.14 11.43 12.62
C LEU A 24 -24.21 11.07 14.12
N ARG A 25 -24.13 12.05 15.04
CA ARG A 25 -24.13 11.86 16.50
C ARG A 25 -23.02 10.91 16.98
N VAL A 26 -21.84 11.04 16.40
CA VAL A 26 -20.65 10.23 16.70
C VAL A 26 -19.55 11.10 17.34
N THR A 27 -18.49 10.47 17.85
CA THR A 27 -17.26 11.20 18.22
C THR A 27 -16.38 11.36 16.99
N GLU A 28 -15.44 12.29 17.01
CA GLU A 28 -14.46 12.47 15.93
C GLU A 28 -13.70 11.17 15.60
N PHE A 29 -13.27 10.44 16.63
CA PHE A 29 -12.62 9.13 16.44
C PHE A 29 -13.47 8.14 15.65
N VAL A 30 -14.77 8.07 15.94
CA VAL A 30 -15.70 7.18 15.23
C VAL A 30 -15.98 7.71 13.83
N PHE A 31 -16.05 9.02 13.65
CA PHE A 31 -16.20 9.64 12.33
C PHE A 31 -15.01 9.33 11.41
N ASP A 32 -13.78 9.50 11.89
CA ASP A 32 -12.56 9.18 11.13
C ASP A 32 -12.51 7.70 10.76
N LYS A 33 -12.91 6.81 11.68
CA LYS A 33 -13.04 5.38 11.40
C LYS A 33 -14.08 5.12 10.29
N LEU A 34 -15.26 5.74 10.37
CA LEU A 34 -16.30 5.60 9.35
C LEU A 34 -15.87 6.12 7.98
N CYS A 35 -15.08 7.20 7.94
CA CYS A 35 -14.51 7.70 6.69
C CYS A 35 -13.67 6.63 5.99
N VAL A 36 -12.80 5.92 6.73
CA VAL A 36 -11.99 4.82 6.19
C VAL A 36 -12.85 3.62 5.78
N LEU A 37 -13.83 3.23 6.60
CA LEU A 37 -14.70 2.08 6.33
C LEU A 37 -15.59 2.32 5.09
N CYS A 38 -16.08 3.55 4.92
CA CYS A 38 -17.03 3.91 3.85
C CYS A 38 -16.35 4.57 2.63
N SER A 39 -15.02 4.67 2.62
CA SER A 39 -14.24 5.37 1.57
C SER A 39 -14.74 6.79 1.32
N VAL A 40 -14.96 7.54 2.40
CA VAL A 40 -15.38 8.95 2.36
C VAL A 40 -14.16 9.83 2.65
N TYR A 41 -13.90 10.77 1.75
CA TYR A 41 -12.71 11.61 1.78
C TYR A 41 -13.07 13.09 1.88
N PRO A 42 -12.23 13.92 2.53
CA PRO A 42 -12.40 15.36 2.49
C PRO A 42 -12.18 15.90 1.07
N VAL A 43 -12.81 17.04 0.77
CA VAL A 43 -12.73 17.76 -0.50
C VAL A 43 -12.58 19.26 -0.24
N VAL A 44 -11.89 19.96 -1.14
CA VAL A 44 -11.87 21.42 -1.15
C VAL A 44 -13.14 21.91 -1.86
N ALA A 45 -13.87 22.84 -1.24
CA ALA A 45 -15.14 23.33 -1.77
C ALA A 45 -15.20 24.86 -1.81
N LYS A 46 -15.84 25.40 -2.87
CA LYS A 46 -16.14 26.84 -2.97
C LYS A 46 -17.13 27.25 -1.86
N LYS A 47 -16.83 28.33 -1.12
CA LYS A 47 -17.60 28.80 0.07
C LYS A 47 -19.12 28.91 -0.14
N LYS A 48 -19.58 29.18 -1.36
CA LYS A 48 -21.01 29.31 -1.70
C LYS A 48 -21.81 27.99 -1.65
N ASN A 49 -21.14 26.84 -1.56
CA ASN A 49 -21.78 25.51 -1.64
C ASN A 49 -21.69 24.70 -0.33
N THR A 50 -21.31 25.33 0.79
CA THR A 50 -20.91 24.65 2.04
C THR A 50 -21.87 24.91 3.21
N ILE A 51 -21.93 23.97 4.17
CA ILE A 51 -22.58 24.12 5.47
C ILE A 51 -21.51 24.27 6.55
N GLY A 52 -21.41 25.46 7.14
CA GLY A 52 -20.41 25.84 8.15
C GLY A 52 -19.38 26.83 7.58
N ASN A 53 -18.78 27.64 8.46
CA ASN A 53 -17.84 28.68 8.08
C ASN A 53 -16.39 28.19 8.13
N ASP A 54 -15.59 28.63 7.15
CA ASP A 54 -14.11 28.74 7.18
C ASP A 54 -13.26 27.47 7.44
N ASP A 55 -13.78 26.26 7.18
CA ASP A 55 -12.92 25.08 7.11
C ASP A 55 -12.15 25.03 5.77
N LYS A 56 -10.90 24.56 5.82
CA LYS A 56 -10.09 24.25 4.63
C LYS A 56 -10.64 23.03 3.87
N TRP A 57 -11.27 22.09 4.59
CA TRP A 57 -11.72 20.81 4.06
C TRP A 57 -13.18 20.52 4.41
N TYR A 58 -13.94 20.01 3.45
CA TYR A 58 -15.35 19.66 3.58
C TYR A 58 -15.61 18.21 3.19
N PHE A 59 -16.81 17.71 3.47
CA PHE A 59 -17.29 16.40 3.03
C PHE A 59 -18.50 16.56 2.13
N VAL A 60 -18.71 15.63 1.19
CA VAL A 60 -19.90 15.61 0.34
C VAL A 60 -21.09 15.14 1.17
N ILE A 61 -22.20 15.88 1.16
CA ILE A 61 -23.40 15.56 1.96
C ILE A 61 -23.97 14.18 1.62
N ASP A 62 -23.99 13.81 0.34
CA ASP A 62 -24.50 12.50 -0.09
C ASP A 62 -23.60 11.36 0.39
N ASP A 63 -22.31 11.60 0.59
CA ASP A 63 -21.39 10.62 1.17
C ASP A 63 -21.69 10.42 2.66
N ILE A 64 -21.99 11.50 3.38
CA ILE A 64 -22.44 11.44 4.78
C ILE A 64 -23.78 10.69 4.90
N LYS A 65 -24.70 10.89 3.95
CA LYS A 65 -25.95 10.11 3.91
C LYS A 65 -25.66 8.63 3.66
N ARG A 66 -24.81 8.28 2.68
CA ARG A 66 -24.42 6.89 2.43
C ARG A 66 -23.75 6.26 3.65
N MET A 67 -22.90 7.00 4.34
CA MET A 67 -22.27 6.59 5.59
C MET A 67 -23.32 6.29 6.69
N TYR A 68 -24.33 7.13 6.84
CA TYR A 68 -25.41 6.91 7.82
C TYR A 68 -26.19 5.62 7.57
N TYR A 69 -26.42 5.25 6.31
CA TYR A 69 -27.13 4.01 5.93
C TYR A 69 -26.21 2.80 5.77
N SER A 70 -24.92 2.92 6.11
CA SER A 70 -23.96 1.82 5.98
C SER A 70 -24.08 0.81 7.12
N GLU A 71 -23.81 -0.46 6.81
CA GLU A 71 -23.70 -1.54 7.82
C GLU A 71 -22.64 -1.20 8.89
N ALA A 72 -21.53 -0.57 8.47
CA ALA A 72 -20.46 -0.13 9.37
C ALA A 72 -20.97 0.83 10.45
N TYR A 73 -21.82 1.79 10.09
CA TYR A 73 -22.42 2.73 11.05
C TYR A 73 -23.32 2.02 12.07
N ASP A 74 -24.17 1.11 11.61
CA ASP A 74 -25.04 0.34 12.49
C ASP A 74 -24.24 -0.55 13.45
N VAL A 75 -23.22 -1.26 12.96
CA VAL A 75 -22.35 -2.10 13.79
C VAL A 75 -21.61 -1.28 14.85
N LEU A 76 -21.05 -0.12 14.49
CA LEU A 76 -20.35 0.75 15.46
C LEU A 76 -21.31 1.28 16.53
N LYS A 77 -22.55 1.60 16.17
CA LYS A 77 -23.59 2.03 17.12
C LYS A 77 -24.00 0.90 18.07
N ILE A 78 -24.13 -0.32 17.56
CA ILE A 78 -24.41 -1.52 18.37
C ILE A 78 -23.25 -1.78 19.34
N ASN A 79 -22.02 -1.75 18.86
CA ASN A 79 -20.82 -1.98 19.67
C ASN A 79 -20.66 -0.91 20.75
N LYS A 80 -20.91 0.36 20.46
CA LYS A 80 -20.93 1.43 21.46
C LYS A 80 -21.92 1.16 22.61
N ARG A 81 -23.09 0.58 22.33
CA ARG A 81 -24.06 0.19 23.37
C ARG A 81 -23.58 -1.01 24.18
N LYS A 82 -22.95 -1.98 23.52
CA LYS A 82 -22.36 -3.16 24.17
C LYS A 82 -21.19 -2.79 25.08
N ASP A 83 -20.29 -1.93 24.62
CA ASP A 83 -19.15 -1.44 25.40
C ASP A 83 -19.62 -0.71 26.67
N LYS A 84 -20.65 0.14 26.58
CA LYS A 84 -21.26 0.77 27.76
C LYS A 84 -21.77 -0.25 28.79
N LYS A 85 -22.47 -1.30 28.33
CA LYS A 85 -22.95 -2.39 29.20
C LYS A 85 -21.78 -3.17 29.81
N ARG A 86 -20.72 -3.38 29.04
CA ARG A 86 -19.51 -4.08 29.51
C ARG A 86 -18.85 -3.28 30.64
N ILE A 87 -18.63 -1.99 30.45
CA ILE A 87 -18.05 -1.08 31.44
C ILE A 87 -18.91 -1.03 32.71
N ASP A 88 -20.24 -0.96 32.60
CA ASP A 88 -21.16 -0.99 33.76
C ASP A 88 -21.08 -2.29 34.57
N PHE A 89 -20.96 -3.44 33.88
CA PHE A 89 -20.77 -4.72 34.57
C PHE A 89 -19.39 -4.88 35.17
N GLU A 90 -18.36 -4.34 34.51
CA GLU A 90 -16.99 -4.29 35.02
C GLU A 90 -16.91 -3.45 36.30
N SER A 91 -17.50 -2.25 36.33
CA SER A 91 -17.55 -1.41 37.53
C SER A 91 -18.31 -2.04 38.70
N LYS A 92 -19.21 -3.00 38.41
CA LYS A 92 -19.97 -3.76 39.41
C LYS A 92 -19.28 -5.08 39.82
N GLY A 93 -18.09 -5.37 39.30
CA GLY A 93 -17.36 -6.61 39.58
C GLY A 93 -17.99 -7.87 38.97
N LEU A 94 -18.91 -7.73 38.01
CA LEU A 94 -19.67 -8.85 37.42
C LEU A 94 -18.90 -9.52 36.28
N VAL A 95 -17.75 -10.13 36.60
CA VAL A 95 -16.78 -10.69 35.64
C VAL A 95 -17.40 -11.64 34.62
N LYS A 96 -18.24 -12.57 35.09
CA LYS A 96 -18.92 -13.55 34.21
C LYS A 96 -19.87 -12.91 33.20
N LYS A 97 -20.47 -11.75 33.52
CA LYS A 97 -21.43 -11.08 32.65
C LYS A 97 -20.73 -10.22 31.61
N PHE A 98 -19.70 -9.46 32.01
CA PHE A 98 -18.99 -8.61 31.06
C PHE A 98 -18.17 -9.44 30.05
N ASN A 99 -17.56 -10.56 30.47
CA ASN A 99 -16.82 -11.47 29.58
C ASN A 99 -17.69 -12.12 28.48
N LYS A 100 -19.01 -12.22 28.70
CA LYS A 100 -19.96 -12.73 27.70
C LYS A 100 -20.30 -11.69 26.62
N ILE A 101 -20.08 -10.40 26.88
CA ILE A 101 -20.39 -9.34 25.94
C ILE A 101 -19.24 -9.22 24.94
N LYS A 102 -19.47 -9.73 23.73
CA LYS A 102 -18.55 -9.57 22.58
C LYS A 102 -19.11 -8.56 21.59
N ASN A 103 -18.22 -7.75 21.03
CA ASN A 103 -18.55 -6.83 19.95
C ASN A 103 -18.94 -7.61 18.70
N VAL A 104 -19.87 -7.05 17.93
CA VAL A 104 -20.25 -7.54 16.60
C VAL A 104 -19.10 -7.23 15.65
N ASP A 105 -18.76 -8.20 14.79
CA ASP A 105 -17.75 -8.00 13.76
C ASP A 105 -18.22 -6.99 12.72
N LEU A 106 -17.30 -6.20 12.17
CA LEU A 106 -17.61 -5.19 11.16
C LEU A 106 -17.93 -5.75 9.78
N GLY A 107 -17.71 -7.05 9.56
CA GLY A 107 -17.97 -7.68 8.27
C GLY A 107 -17.00 -7.16 7.20
N TYR A 108 -15.69 -7.13 7.47
CA TYR A 108 -14.70 -6.55 6.54
C TYR A 108 -14.77 -7.12 5.11
N VAL A 109 -15.30 -8.34 4.92
CA VAL A 109 -15.56 -8.91 3.59
C VAL A 109 -16.58 -8.09 2.79
N SER A 110 -17.71 -7.67 3.38
CA SER A 110 -18.72 -6.89 2.67
C SER A 110 -18.17 -5.51 2.30
N ILE A 111 -17.40 -4.92 3.21
CA ILE A 111 -16.71 -3.63 3.02
C ILE A 111 -15.69 -3.73 1.89
N VAL A 112 -14.82 -4.74 1.87
CA VAL A 112 -13.85 -4.92 0.78
C VAL A 112 -14.60 -5.11 -0.56
N LYS A 113 -15.64 -5.94 -0.60
CA LYS A 113 -16.40 -6.19 -1.83
C LYS A 113 -17.12 -4.95 -2.36
N SER A 114 -17.59 -4.05 -1.50
CA SER A 114 -18.25 -2.81 -1.96
C SER A 114 -17.28 -1.74 -2.44
N LYS A 115 -16.00 -1.81 -2.05
CA LYS A 115 -14.96 -0.87 -2.48
C LYS A 115 -14.51 -1.04 -3.93
N TYR A 116 -14.65 -2.23 -4.51
CA TYR A 116 -14.15 -2.53 -5.84
C TYR A 116 -15.28 -2.90 -6.80
N SER A 117 -15.35 -2.25 -7.96
CA SER A 117 -16.37 -2.51 -8.99
C SER A 117 -16.21 -3.87 -9.67
N GLY A 118 -15.00 -4.44 -9.66
CA GLY A 118 -14.72 -5.74 -10.27
C GLY A 118 -13.35 -6.29 -9.90
N ILE A 119 -13.02 -7.45 -10.47
CA ILE A 119 -11.76 -8.15 -10.20
C ILE A 119 -10.52 -7.36 -10.66
N GLY A 120 -10.64 -6.58 -11.74
CA GLY A 120 -9.56 -5.74 -12.25
C GLY A 120 -9.14 -4.69 -11.22
N ASP A 121 -10.09 -3.87 -10.76
CA ASP A 121 -9.85 -2.83 -9.75
C ASP A 121 -9.35 -3.42 -8.43
N PHE A 122 -9.94 -4.55 -8.03
CA PHE A 122 -9.56 -5.30 -6.84
C PHE A 122 -8.08 -5.70 -6.88
N VAL A 123 -7.61 -6.32 -7.98
CA VAL A 123 -6.20 -6.72 -8.04
C VAL A 123 -5.26 -5.55 -8.30
N ALA A 124 -5.68 -4.52 -9.05
CA ALA A 124 -4.88 -3.33 -9.29
C ALA A 124 -4.50 -2.62 -7.99
N ASP A 125 -5.40 -2.56 -7.00
CA ASP A 125 -5.13 -1.91 -5.71
C ASP A 125 -4.48 -2.83 -4.67
N LEU A 126 -4.25 -4.11 -5.01
CA LEU A 126 -3.60 -5.07 -4.13
C LEU A 126 -2.19 -4.62 -3.75
N GLY A 127 -1.46 -4.06 -4.72
CA GLY A 127 -0.10 -3.54 -4.50
C GLY A 127 -0.03 -2.46 -3.42
N ASN A 128 -0.96 -1.52 -3.46
CA ASN A 128 -1.08 -0.49 -2.42
C ASN A 128 -1.44 -1.09 -1.06
N SER A 129 -2.36 -2.06 -1.05
CA SER A 129 -2.75 -2.73 0.19
C SER A 129 -1.57 -3.42 0.86
N ILE A 130 -0.73 -4.12 0.09
CA ILE A 130 0.49 -4.76 0.59
C ILE A 130 1.49 -3.72 1.10
N LYS A 131 1.74 -2.65 0.33
CA LYS A 131 2.64 -1.55 0.71
C LYS A 131 2.24 -0.95 2.07
N TYR A 132 0.98 -0.58 2.24
CA TYR A 132 0.50 -0.02 3.50
C TYR A 132 0.50 -1.02 4.65
N LEU A 133 0.38 -2.33 4.39
CA LEU A 133 0.56 -3.36 5.42
C LEU A 133 2.02 -3.46 5.86
N TYR A 134 3.00 -3.37 4.95
CA TYR A 134 4.41 -3.28 5.34
C TYR A 134 4.67 -2.04 6.18
N ILE A 135 4.14 -0.88 5.79
CA ILE A 135 4.21 0.35 6.59
C ILE A 135 3.58 0.12 7.97
N ALA A 136 2.35 -0.40 8.05
CA ALA A 136 1.67 -0.65 9.31
C ALA A 136 2.43 -1.63 10.22
N ASN A 137 3.11 -2.62 9.64
CA ASN A 137 3.94 -3.57 10.37
C ASN A 137 5.20 -2.89 10.96
N THR A 138 5.81 -1.96 10.23
CA THR A 138 6.95 -1.16 10.73
C THR A 138 6.58 -0.35 11.97
N PHE A 139 5.37 0.19 12.03
CA PHE A 139 4.88 1.00 13.16
C PHE A 139 4.15 0.18 14.23
N GLU A 140 4.19 -1.15 14.15
CA GLU A 140 3.54 -2.08 15.10
C GLU A 140 2.06 -1.75 15.37
N LEU A 141 1.34 -1.21 14.38
CA LEU A 141 0.01 -0.64 14.59
C LEU A 141 -1.05 -1.70 14.94
N GLU A 142 -0.92 -2.90 14.35
CA GLU A 142 -1.71 -4.11 14.63
C GLU A 142 -0.90 -5.37 14.28
N SER A 143 -1.43 -6.57 14.57
CA SER A 143 -0.83 -7.87 14.19
C SER A 143 -0.95 -8.11 12.67
N VAL A 144 -0.15 -7.39 11.88
CA VAL A 144 -0.09 -7.45 10.41
C VAL A 144 0.82 -8.57 9.90
N SER A 145 1.80 -8.96 10.72
CA SER A 145 2.86 -9.90 10.37
C SER A 145 2.36 -11.21 9.77
N GLU A 146 1.27 -11.78 10.30
CA GLU A 146 0.72 -13.05 9.80
C GLU A 146 0.17 -12.95 8.37
N THR A 147 -0.49 -11.83 8.03
CA THR A 147 -1.02 -11.60 6.68
C THR A 147 0.10 -11.44 5.67
N LEU A 148 1.13 -10.65 5.99
CA LEU A 148 2.31 -10.45 5.12
C LEU A 148 3.06 -11.77 4.94
N LYS A 149 3.30 -12.52 6.03
CA LYS A 149 3.93 -13.84 5.98
C LYS A 149 3.14 -14.82 5.10
N THR A 150 1.81 -14.85 5.23
CA THR A 150 0.95 -15.69 4.38
C THR A 150 1.06 -15.32 2.89
N PHE A 151 1.15 -14.02 2.59
CA PHE A 151 1.34 -13.53 1.22
C PHE A 151 2.72 -13.91 0.67
N GLU A 152 3.78 -13.74 1.45
CA GLU A 152 5.14 -14.12 1.07
C GLU A 152 5.30 -15.63 0.89
N GLU A 153 4.74 -16.43 1.80
CA GLU A 153 4.72 -17.89 1.70
C GLU A 153 3.96 -18.36 0.46
N PHE A 154 2.88 -17.66 0.09
CA PHE A 154 2.17 -17.91 -1.16
C PHE A 154 3.08 -17.69 -2.37
N ILE A 155 3.87 -16.62 -2.41
CA ILE A 155 4.82 -16.37 -3.49
C ILE A 155 5.94 -17.43 -3.49
N ILE A 156 6.54 -17.69 -2.32
CA ILE A 156 7.68 -18.61 -2.15
C ILE A 156 7.31 -20.05 -2.51
N SER A 157 6.12 -20.51 -2.11
CA SER A 157 5.67 -21.89 -2.30
C SER A 157 5.23 -22.19 -3.74
N ASN A 158 4.94 -21.14 -4.51
CA ASN A 158 4.52 -21.25 -5.91
C ASN A 158 5.59 -20.78 -6.91
N LYS A 159 6.69 -20.16 -6.45
CA LYS A 159 7.80 -19.68 -7.30
C LYS A 159 7.34 -18.68 -8.38
N ILE A 160 6.48 -17.73 -8.00
CA ILE A 160 5.80 -16.79 -8.92
C ILE A 160 6.36 -15.37 -8.88
N LEU A 161 7.50 -15.14 -8.22
CA LEU A 161 8.16 -13.83 -8.23
C LEU A 161 8.79 -13.58 -9.60
N ASP A 162 8.40 -12.49 -10.25
CA ASP A 162 8.75 -12.21 -11.64
C ASP A 162 9.87 -11.17 -11.74
N LYS A 163 9.65 -9.95 -11.24
CA LYS A 163 10.63 -8.85 -11.30
C LYS A 163 10.91 -8.24 -9.93
N GLY A 164 12.07 -7.62 -9.80
CA GLY A 164 12.46 -6.83 -8.65
C GLY A 164 13.37 -5.66 -9.01
N PHE A 165 13.18 -4.51 -8.35
CA PHE A 165 13.96 -3.30 -8.61
C PHE A 165 14.26 -2.55 -7.32
N MET A 166 15.52 -2.20 -7.11
CA MET A 166 15.97 -1.43 -5.96
C MET A 166 15.93 0.06 -6.33
N SER A 167 14.96 0.78 -5.78
CA SER A 167 14.86 2.24 -5.93
C SER A 167 15.48 2.95 -4.73
N VAL A 168 15.35 4.28 -4.68
CA VAL A 168 15.72 5.11 -3.51
C VAL A 168 14.72 4.95 -2.36
N ASN A 169 13.44 4.71 -2.66
CA ASN A 169 12.36 4.72 -1.65
C ASN A 169 12.07 3.32 -1.07
N GLY A 170 12.56 2.28 -1.73
CA GLY A 170 12.29 0.89 -1.38
C GLY A 170 12.52 -0.05 -2.55
N ILE A 171 12.09 -1.30 -2.37
CA ILE A 171 12.24 -2.35 -3.37
C ILE A 171 10.88 -2.67 -3.96
N TYR A 172 10.77 -2.50 -5.27
CA TYR A 172 9.60 -2.86 -6.05
C TYR A 172 9.69 -4.34 -6.43
N PHE A 173 8.58 -5.05 -6.37
CA PHE A 173 8.45 -6.44 -6.78
C PHE A 173 7.20 -6.64 -7.62
N SER A 174 7.27 -7.55 -8.58
CA SER A 174 6.07 -8.05 -9.26
C SER A 174 5.92 -9.56 -9.18
N ILE A 175 4.66 -9.99 -9.21
CA ILE A 175 4.28 -11.36 -9.55
C ILE A 175 3.41 -11.34 -10.80
N ASN A 176 3.48 -12.43 -11.56
CA ASN A 176 2.59 -12.68 -12.67
C ASN A 176 1.78 -13.96 -12.41
N VAL A 177 0.45 -13.85 -12.39
CA VAL A 177 -0.46 -14.98 -12.19
C VAL A 177 -1.49 -14.98 -13.33
N GLY A 178 -1.25 -15.79 -14.35
CA GLY A 178 -2.08 -15.80 -15.56
C GLY A 178 -1.92 -14.51 -16.36
N ASN A 179 -2.97 -13.69 -16.43
CA ASN A 179 -2.94 -12.38 -17.10
C ASN A 179 -2.94 -11.22 -16.09
N ILE A 180 -2.70 -11.53 -14.82
CA ILE A 180 -2.76 -10.56 -13.74
C ILE A 180 -1.34 -10.31 -13.24
N ILE A 181 -0.92 -9.05 -13.36
CA ILE A 181 0.34 -8.56 -12.83
C ILE A 181 0.02 -7.79 -11.54
N VAL A 182 0.71 -8.14 -10.46
CA VAL A 182 0.64 -7.39 -9.20
C VAL A 182 2.01 -6.79 -8.96
N LEU A 183 2.08 -5.46 -8.92
CA LEU A 183 3.26 -4.68 -8.56
C LEU A 183 3.06 -4.12 -7.16
N TRP A 184 4.02 -4.32 -6.26
CA TRP A 184 4.02 -3.70 -4.94
C TRP A 184 5.43 -3.22 -4.59
N MET A 185 5.50 -2.34 -3.59
CA MET A 185 6.75 -1.82 -3.07
C MET A 185 6.86 -2.13 -1.59
N ILE A 186 8.04 -2.58 -1.18
CA ILE A 186 8.43 -2.70 0.22
C ILE A 186 9.36 -1.52 0.53
N PRO A 187 8.94 -0.57 1.37
CA PRO A 187 9.73 0.62 1.65
C PRO A 187 11.00 0.29 2.43
N TYR A 188 12.06 1.07 2.23
CA TYR A 188 13.21 0.99 3.14
C TYR A 188 12.82 1.50 4.52
N LEU A 189 13.29 0.79 5.55
CA LEU A 189 13.12 1.20 6.93
C LEU A 189 14.14 2.31 7.21
N GLY A 190 13.71 3.56 7.20
CA GLY A 190 14.64 4.68 7.38
C GLY A 190 14.04 6.05 7.65
N ASN A 191 12.79 6.33 7.27
CA ASN A 191 12.25 7.69 7.31
C ASN A 191 10.92 7.80 8.07
N ASP A 192 10.55 9.03 8.43
CA ASP A 192 9.29 9.37 9.07
C ASP A 192 8.09 8.80 8.28
N LEU A 193 7.00 8.48 8.99
CA LEU A 193 5.77 7.92 8.40
C LEU A 193 5.29 8.75 7.19
N ASN A 194 5.43 10.08 7.28
CA ASN A 194 5.06 11.01 6.22
C ASN A 194 5.87 10.77 4.94
N ASP A 195 7.17 10.50 5.02
CA ASP A 195 8.01 10.28 3.83
C ASP A 195 7.64 8.95 3.14
N LEU A 196 7.26 7.95 3.93
CA LEU A 196 6.81 6.65 3.44
C LEU A 196 5.41 6.70 2.82
N ILE A 197 4.52 7.56 3.34
CA ILE A 197 3.15 7.74 2.84
C ILE A 197 3.09 8.73 1.68
N ASN A 198 3.87 9.81 1.69
CA ASN A 198 3.92 10.81 0.62
C ASN A 198 4.55 10.29 -0.67
N THR A 199 5.24 9.15 -0.62
CA THR A 199 5.62 8.37 -1.83
C THR A 199 4.39 7.82 -2.59
N SER A 200 3.18 7.99 -2.03
CA SER A 200 1.93 7.69 -2.69
C SER A 200 1.07 8.95 -2.82
N ASN A 201 0.79 9.34 -4.06
CA ASN A 201 -0.24 10.33 -4.44
C ASN A 201 -1.65 9.84 -4.06
N PHE A 202 -1.90 9.55 -2.79
CA PHE A 202 -3.17 9.07 -2.26
C PHE A 202 -3.49 9.83 -0.96
N ILE A 203 -3.84 11.11 -1.10
CA ILE A 203 -4.82 11.77 -0.21
C ILE A 203 -5.57 12.90 -0.93
N GLU A 204 -5.05 13.48 -2.01
CA GLU A 204 -5.75 14.59 -2.68
C GLU A 204 -6.53 14.13 -3.91
N LYS A 205 -7.82 13.81 -3.70
CA LYS A 205 -8.79 13.90 -4.80
C LYS A 205 -9.17 15.37 -4.95
N GLU A 206 -8.37 16.14 -5.68
CA GLU A 206 -8.90 17.32 -6.35
C GLU A 206 -9.92 16.84 -7.39
N ILE A 207 -11.19 16.87 -7.00
CA ILE A 207 -12.28 16.73 -7.96
C ILE A 207 -12.45 18.11 -8.60
N ASP A 208 -11.70 18.34 -9.67
CA ASP A 208 -11.83 19.53 -10.50
C ASP A 208 -13.20 19.52 -11.19
N TYR A 209 -14.06 20.43 -10.76
CA TYR A 209 -15.27 20.82 -11.48
C TYR A 209 -15.06 22.25 -12.01
N SER A 210 -14.20 22.42 -13.00
CA SER A 210 -14.22 23.57 -13.89
C SER A 210 -13.50 23.29 -15.20
N ASP A 211 -14.26 23.19 -16.29
CA ASP A 211 -13.77 23.67 -17.57
C ASP A 211 -13.51 25.20 -17.44
N GLU A 212 -12.46 25.67 -18.15
CA GLU A 212 -12.07 27.07 -18.45
C GLU A 212 -11.15 27.82 -17.46
N ILE A 213 -9.83 27.81 -17.77
CA ILE A 213 -8.91 28.97 -18.01
C ILE A 213 -8.68 29.96 -16.81
N ASP A 214 -7.47 30.32 -16.32
CA ASP A 214 -6.24 30.77 -16.99
C ASP A 214 -4.99 30.81 -16.07
N TYR A 215 -3.82 30.97 -16.73
CA TYR A 215 -2.41 31.16 -16.34
C TYR A 215 -1.94 31.64 -14.92
N ILE A 216 -0.97 30.87 -14.38
CA ILE A 216 0.25 31.11 -13.56
C ILE A 216 0.56 32.53 -13.02
N SER A 217 0.79 32.65 -11.69
CA SER A 217 2.06 33.18 -11.11
C SER A 217 2.12 33.14 -9.57
N GLU A 218 3.23 32.58 -9.07
CA GLU A 218 4.02 32.94 -7.88
C GLU A 218 3.48 32.72 -6.44
N MET A 219 4.19 31.80 -5.77
CA MET A 219 4.60 31.73 -4.36
C MET A 219 3.63 32.20 -3.27
N GLU A 220 3.25 31.25 -2.41
CA GLU A 220 3.59 31.31 -0.99
C GLU A 220 3.56 29.88 -0.41
N GLU A 221 4.76 29.40 -0.04
CA GLU A 221 4.93 28.29 0.90
C GLU A 221 4.26 28.71 2.23
N SER A 222 3.07 28.18 2.51
CA SER A 222 2.51 28.23 3.85
C SER A 222 2.81 26.91 4.54
N SER A 223 3.83 26.94 5.40
CA SER A 223 4.18 26.00 6.45
C SER A 223 2.97 25.19 6.97
N ILE A 224 3.00 23.87 6.75
CA ILE A 224 2.13 22.93 7.45
C ILE A 224 2.93 22.36 8.62
N ASP A 225 2.64 22.89 9.81
CA ASP A 225 3.20 22.47 11.09
C ASP A 225 2.84 21.01 11.44
N VAL A 226 3.87 20.15 11.55
CA VAL A 226 4.16 19.11 12.57
C VAL A 226 3.06 18.12 13.07
N GLU A 227 1.83 18.09 12.55
CA GLU A 227 0.78 17.14 13.00
C GLU A 227 0.36 16.03 12.00
N ASN A 228 0.82 16.05 10.74
CA ASN A 228 0.38 15.10 9.71
C ASN A 228 0.67 13.61 10.04
N GLY A 229 1.80 13.31 10.68
CA GLY A 229 2.20 11.92 10.96
C GLY A 229 1.28 11.20 11.96
N LYS A 230 0.63 11.92 12.87
CA LYS A 230 -0.33 11.31 13.82
C LYS A 230 -1.66 10.99 13.17
N VAL A 231 -2.10 11.82 12.23
CA VAL A 231 -3.38 11.66 11.51
C VAL A 231 -3.29 10.48 10.54
N GLU A 232 -2.18 10.36 9.82
CA GLU A 232 -1.94 9.26 8.88
C GLU A 232 -1.81 7.90 9.60
N ALA A 233 -1.11 7.84 10.75
CA ALA A 233 -1.04 6.62 11.55
C ALA A 233 -2.42 6.15 12.05
N LYS A 234 -3.29 7.08 12.43
CA LYS A 234 -4.66 6.79 12.87
C LYS A 234 -5.51 6.23 11.73
N GLN A 235 -5.45 6.85 10.56
CA GLN A 235 -6.17 6.38 9.38
C GLN A 235 -5.66 5.01 8.92
N LEU A 236 -4.33 4.84 8.89
CA LEU A 236 -3.70 3.57 8.57
C LEU A 236 -4.14 2.48 9.54
N LYS A 237 -4.14 2.75 10.85
CA LYS A 237 -4.65 1.83 11.88
C LYS A 237 -6.10 1.40 11.61
N PHE A 238 -6.97 2.33 11.20
CA PHE A 238 -8.35 1.97 10.85
C PHE A 238 -8.47 1.20 9.54
N ALA A 239 -7.55 1.43 8.60
CA ALA A 239 -7.52 0.77 7.31
C ALA A 239 -6.95 -0.66 7.42
N THR A 240 -6.02 -0.90 8.34
CA THR A 240 -5.29 -2.18 8.49
C THR A 240 -6.18 -3.41 8.39
N PRO A 241 -7.31 -3.54 9.13
CA PRO A 241 -8.17 -4.72 9.00
C PRO A 241 -8.78 -4.90 7.61
N ILE A 242 -9.10 -3.81 6.91
CA ILE A 242 -9.63 -3.84 5.54
C ILE A 242 -8.52 -4.28 4.58
N LEU A 243 -7.32 -3.72 4.74
CA LEU A 243 -6.16 -4.06 3.91
C LEU A 243 -5.78 -5.53 4.09
N GLN A 244 -5.76 -6.04 5.32
CA GLN A 244 -5.54 -7.45 5.61
C GLN A 244 -6.59 -8.31 4.91
N LYS A 245 -7.87 -7.93 5.03
CA LYS A 245 -8.94 -8.71 4.41
C LYS A 245 -8.88 -8.67 2.89
N HIS A 246 -8.46 -7.54 2.32
CA HIS A 246 -8.23 -7.42 0.89
C HIS A 246 -7.14 -8.39 0.41
N VAL A 247 -5.97 -8.39 1.07
CA VAL A 247 -4.87 -9.30 0.74
C VAL A 247 -5.27 -10.76 0.89
N GLU A 248 -5.96 -11.13 1.97
CA GLU A 248 -6.45 -12.51 2.18
C GLU A 248 -7.36 -12.98 1.03
N LEU A 249 -8.35 -12.17 0.66
CA LEU A 249 -9.29 -12.49 -0.42
C LEU A 249 -8.57 -12.55 -1.78
N ALA A 250 -7.59 -11.67 -1.98
CA ALA A 250 -6.81 -11.64 -3.21
C ALA A 250 -5.91 -12.86 -3.35
N VAL A 251 -5.18 -13.23 -2.29
CA VAL A 251 -4.38 -14.46 -2.25
C VAL A 251 -5.26 -15.68 -2.50
N PHE A 252 -6.44 -15.76 -1.88
CA PHE A 252 -7.39 -16.84 -2.14
C PHE A 252 -7.76 -16.92 -3.63
N LYS A 253 -8.06 -15.78 -4.25
CA LYS A 253 -8.41 -15.72 -5.67
C LYS A 253 -7.22 -16.06 -6.58
N LEU A 254 -6.03 -15.51 -6.33
CA LEU A 254 -4.82 -15.78 -7.11
C LEU A 254 -4.41 -17.25 -7.04
N LYS A 255 -4.55 -17.91 -5.88
CA LYS A 255 -4.33 -19.35 -5.73
C LYS A 255 -5.16 -20.18 -6.71
N THR A 256 -6.39 -19.77 -7.02
CA THR A 256 -7.26 -20.48 -7.99
C THR A 256 -6.79 -20.36 -9.44
N LEU A 257 -5.90 -19.41 -9.74
CA LEU A 257 -5.42 -19.14 -11.10
C LEU A 257 -4.08 -19.82 -11.42
N ILE A 258 -3.39 -20.34 -10.40
CA ILE A 258 -2.11 -21.04 -10.56
C ILE A 258 -2.38 -22.45 -11.10
N LYS A 259 -1.89 -22.73 -12.31
CA LYS A 259 -2.08 -24.04 -12.97
C LYS A 259 -0.88 -24.97 -12.81
N ASN A 260 0.33 -24.43 -12.93
CA ASN A 260 1.58 -25.19 -12.87
C ASN A 260 2.55 -24.53 -11.89
N LYS A 261 3.33 -25.36 -11.19
CA LYS A 261 4.47 -24.87 -10.39
C LYS A 261 5.73 -24.94 -11.23
N GLU A 262 6.38 -23.81 -11.39
CA GLU A 262 7.68 -23.73 -12.04
C GLU A 262 8.80 -24.01 -11.04
N LYS A 263 9.95 -24.46 -11.57
CA LYS A 263 11.16 -24.59 -10.76
C LYS A 263 11.79 -23.23 -10.54
N GLY A 264 12.31 -23.00 -9.35
CA GLY A 264 13.04 -21.78 -9.05
C GLY A 264 14.42 -21.82 -9.71
N ILE A 265 14.87 -20.70 -10.29
CA ILE A 265 16.19 -20.63 -10.92
C ILE A 265 17.34 -20.87 -9.94
N PHE A 266 17.08 -20.73 -8.64
CA PHE A 266 18.05 -20.95 -7.56
C PHE A 266 17.83 -22.26 -6.78
N ASP A 267 16.99 -23.20 -7.22
CA ASP A 267 16.63 -24.41 -6.46
C ASP A 267 17.84 -25.22 -5.90
N ASN A 268 18.98 -25.18 -6.59
CA ASN A 268 20.21 -25.87 -6.19
C ASN A 268 21.33 -24.94 -5.72
N VAL A 269 21.06 -23.65 -5.53
CA VAL A 269 22.07 -22.65 -5.20
C VAL A 269 22.00 -22.28 -3.72
N LYS A 270 23.17 -22.21 -3.08
CA LYS A 270 23.32 -21.88 -1.67
C LYS A 270 23.89 -20.48 -1.46
N PHE A 271 23.18 -19.67 -0.68
CA PHE A 271 23.52 -18.29 -0.38
C PHE A 271 23.78 -18.06 1.10
N ASN A 272 24.68 -17.13 1.39
CA ASN A 272 24.82 -16.48 2.69
C ASN A 272 24.66 -14.95 2.50
N ILE A 273 23.99 -14.27 3.43
CA ILE A 273 23.76 -12.82 3.36
C ILE A 273 24.43 -12.15 4.56
N GLN A 274 25.45 -11.34 4.31
CA GLN A 274 26.13 -10.53 5.34
C GLN A 274 25.57 -9.11 5.44
N ILE A 275 24.86 -8.63 4.41
CA ILE A 275 24.25 -7.30 4.38
C ILE A 275 23.06 -7.22 5.34
N LYS A 276 23.04 -6.19 6.21
CA LYS A 276 21.98 -5.98 7.20
C LYS A 276 20.83 -5.10 6.69
N SER A 277 21.14 -4.02 5.97
CA SER A 277 20.17 -2.98 5.55
C SER A 277 18.95 -3.54 4.81
N ILE A 278 19.18 -4.48 3.90
CA ILE A 278 18.14 -5.09 3.06
C ILE A 278 18.09 -6.62 3.21
N GLN A 279 18.59 -7.15 4.34
CA GLN A 279 18.71 -8.59 4.58
C GLN A 279 17.37 -9.30 4.38
N TYR A 280 16.28 -8.68 4.87
CA TYR A 280 14.93 -9.20 4.74
C TYR A 280 14.53 -9.41 3.28
N HIS A 281 14.69 -8.38 2.45
CA HIS A 281 14.33 -8.39 1.04
C HIS A 281 15.14 -9.43 0.26
N LEU A 282 16.44 -9.56 0.56
CA LEU A 282 17.30 -10.59 -0.04
C LEU A 282 16.85 -12.00 0.36
N LYS A 283 16.55 -12.22 1.65
CA LYS A 283 16.03 -13.52 2.14
C LYS A 283 14.73 -13.89 1.44
N PHE A 284 13.80 -12.95 1.30
CA PHE A 284 12.54 -13.14 0.59
C PHE A 284 12.78 -13.51 -0.88
N THR A 285 13.58 -12.70 -1.60
CA THR A 285 13.87 -12.88 -3.02
C THR A 285 14.53 -14.22 -3.32
N ILE A 286 15.58 -14.57 -2.56
CA ILE A 286 16.32 -15.83 -2.73
C ILE A 286 15.39 -17.03 -2.50
N LYS A 287 14.60 -17.02 -1.42
CA LYS A 287 13.63 -18.09 -1.15
C LYS A 287 12.56 -18.18 -2.23
N ALA A 288 12.05 -17.04 -2.70
CA ALA A 288 11.05 -16.97 -3.76
C ALA A 288 11.56 -17.57 -5.08
N MET A 289 12.86 -17.45 -5.34
CA MET A 289 13.55 -18.02 -6.50
C MET A 289 14.06 -19.46 -6.27
N GLY A 290 13.83 -20.06 -5.09
CA GLY A 290 14.21 -21.45 -4.79
C GLY A 290 15.52 -21.64 -4.03
N GLY A 291 16.28 -20.56 -3.82
CA GLY A 291 17.60 -20.61 -3.18
C GLY A 291 17.55 -21.00 -1.71
N LYS A 292 18.64 -21.61 -1.25
CA LYS A 292 18.82 -22.03 0.15
C LYS A 292 19.73 -21.05 0.87
N LEU A 293 19.29 -20.59 2.04
CA LEU A 293 20.12 -19.79 2.93
C LEU A 293 20.86 -20.73 3.89
N VAL A 294 22.18 -20.60 3.94
CA VAL A 294 23.06 -21.47 4.73
C VAL A 294 24.09 -20.65 5.49
N GLU A 295 24.72 -21.30 6.47
CA GLU A 295 25.92 -20.77 7.12
C GLU A 295 27.03 -20.52 6.10
N LYS A 296 27.88 -19.54 6.39
CA LYS A 296 28.84 -18.99 5.46
C LYS A 296 29.69 -20.07 4.81
N GLU A 297 30.22 -21.02 5.56
CA GLU A 297 31.16 -22.06 5.11
C GLU A 297 30.56 -23.00 4.06
N ASN A 298 29.22 -23.09 4.01
CA ASN A 298 28.48 -23.97 3.11
C ASN A 298 27.92 -23.25 1.89
N ALA A 299 28.11 -21.93 1.80
CA ALA A 299 27.55 -21.11 0.74
C ALA A 299 28.41 -21.14 -0.53
N GLU A 300 27.75 -21.13 -1.68
CA GLU A 300 28.39 -20.91 -2.98
C GLU A 300 28.56 -19.41 -3.24
N PHE A 301 27.54 -18.63 -2.88
CA PHE A 301 27.52 -17.18 -3.00
C PHE A 301 27.39 -16.52 -1.63
N VAL A 302 28.29 -15.58 -1.33
CA VAL A 302 28.24 -14.74 -0.14
C VAL A 302 27.92 -13.32 -0.59
N ILE A 303 26.78 -12.80 -0.15
CA ILE A 303 26.30 -11.47 -0.52
C ILE A 303 26.81 -10.47 0.52
N THR A 304 27.71 -9.58 0.09
CA THR A 304 28.37 -8.59 0.95
C THR A 304 28.78 -7.36 0.15
N GLU A 305 28.98 -6.24 0.85
CA GLU A 305 29.54 -4.99 0.30
C GLU A 305 30.91 -4.67 0.91
N ASN A 306 31.36 -5.45 1.90
CA ASN A 306 32.61 -5.21 2.62
C ASN A 306 33.82 -5.77 1.86
N ILE A 307 34.53 -4.90 1.14
CA ILE A 307 35.73 -5.27 0.36
C ILE A 307 36.86 -5.79 1.27
N ASP A 308 37.04 -5.21 2.46
CA ASP A 308 38.13 -5.56 3.36
C ASP A 308 37.98 -6.98 3.93
N GLU A 309 36.74 -7.38 4.24
CA GLU A 309 36.43 -8.76 4.62
C GLU A 309 36.77 -9.73 3.48
N VAL A 310 36.39 -9.39 2.24
CA VAL A 310 36.66 -10.23 1.07
C VAL A 310 38.17 -10.40 0.83
N ILE A 311 38.97 -9.34 0.99
CA ILE A 311 40.43 -9.40 0.78
C ILE A 311 41.09 -10.30 1.84
N LYS A 312 40.70 -10.18 3.10
CA LYS A 312 41.22 -11.01 4.19
C LYS A 312 40.89 -12.50 3.97
N GLU A 313 39.70 -12.77 3.45
CA GLU A 313 39.16 -14.13 3.32
C GLU A 313 39.52 -14.84 2.01
N LYS A 314 39.84 -14.11 0.93
CA LYS A 314 40.36 -14.68 -0.32
C LYS A 314 41.61 -15.55 -0.10
N ASN A 315 42.35 -15.30 0.98
CA ASN A 315 43.52 -16.10 1.35
C ASN A 315 43.15 -17.45 2.01
N ILE A 316 41.87 -17.72 2.30
CA ILE A 316 41.41 -18.86 3.12
C ILE A 316 40.38 -19.76 2.39
N LEU A 317 39.53 -19.22 1.49
CA LEU A 317 38.42 -19.96 0.88
C LEU A 317 38.33 -19.79 -0.65
N LEU A 318 38.97 -20.71 -1.40
CA LEU A 318 39.04 -20.67 -2.88
C LEU A 318 37.73 -21.01 -3.63
N LYS A 319 36.66 -21.45 -2.94
CA LYS A 319 35.43 -21.98 -3.58
C LYS A 319 34.24 -21.02 -3.60
N GLN A 320 34.26 -19.95 -2.79
CA GLN A 320 33.10 -19.08 -2.60
C GLN A 320 33.18 -17.83 -3.47
N LYS A 321 32.04 -17.37 -3.97
CA LYS A 321 31.94 -16.14 -4.74
C LYS A 321 31.31 -15.04 -3.91
N PHE A 322 32.07 -13.99 -3.63
CA PHE A 322 31.59 -12.80 -2.95
C PHE A 322 30.96 -11.85 -3.97
N ILE A 323 29.64 -11.68 -3.90
CA ILE A 323 28.85 -10.93 -4.88
C ILE A 323 28.11 -9.76 -4.22
N GLN A 324 27.86 -8.73 -5.00
CA GLN A 324 27.05 -7.58 -4.61
C GLN A 324 25.55 -7.88 -4.80
N THR A 325 24.71 -7.14 -4.08
CA THR A 325 23.25 -7.33 -4.03
C THR A 325 22.58 -7.38 -5.41
N GLN A 326 23.02 -6.52 -6.34
CA GLN A 326 22.40 -6.36 -7.66
C GLN A 326 22.31 -7.68 -8.45
N TYR A 327 23.27 -8.60 -8.26
CA TYR A 327 23.25 -9.92 -8.90
C TYR A 327 21.93 -10.68 -8.69
N ILE A 328 21.36 -10.60 -7.48
CA ILE A 328 20.13 -11.32 -7.14
C ILE A 328 18.95 -10.76 -7.94
N PHE A 329 18.85 -9.44 -8.04
CA PHE A 329 17.77 -8.76 -8.76
C PHE A 329 17.92 -8.89 -10.27
N ASP A 330 19.14 -8.85 -10.80
CA ASP A 330 19.37 -9.02 -12.24
C ASP A 330 19.13 -10.48 -12.67
N CYS A 331 19.50 -11.46 -11.83
CA CYS A 331 19.10 -12.86 -12.03
C CYS A 331 17.57 -13.04 -11.99
N LEU A 332 16.87 -12.35 -11.07
CA LEU A 332 15.41 -12.34 -11.00
C LEU A 332 14.81 -11.78 -12.29
N ASN A 333 15.24 -10.59 -12.69
CA ASN A 333 14.69 -9.88 -13.84
C ASN A 333 14.93 -10.62 -15.16
N THR A 334 16.07 -11.32 -15.29
CA THR A 334 16.40 -12.15 -16.46
C THR A 334 15.86 -13.57 -16.37
N GLN A 335 15.35 -13.99 -15.21
CA GLN A 335 14.93 -15.36 -14.90
C GLN A 335 16.01 -16.40 -15.23
N LYS A 336 17.29 -16.05 -15.00
CA LYS A 336 18.46 -16.89 -15.29
C LYS A 336 19.57 -16.63 -14.26
N ILE A 337 20.38 -17.65 -13.99
CA ILE A 337 21.63 -17.47 -13.24
C ILE A 337 22.65 -16.80 -14.18
N LEU A 338 23.07 -15.57 -13.85
CA LEU A 338 24.03 -14.80 -14.62
C LEU A 338 25.48 -15.18 -14.28
N ASP A 339 26.45 -14.76 -15.10
CA ASP A 339 27.85 -14.86 -14.72
C ASP A 339 28.14 -13.89 -13.56
N PRO A 340 28.63 -14.37 -12.40
CA PRO A 340 28.90 -13.50 -11.26
C PRO A 340 30.13 -12.60 -11.41
N SER A 341 30.95 -12.76 -12.47
CA SER A 341 32.22 -12.05 -12.65
C SER A 341 32.08 -10.52 -12.60
N ASP A 342 31.01 -9.97 -13.18
CA ASP A 342 30.72 -8.52 -13.19
C ASP A 342 30.09 -8.01 -11.88
N TYR A 343 29.65 -8.93 -11.03
CA TYR A 343 28.95 -8.63 -9.78
C TYR A 343 29.81 -8.90 -8.54
N LEU A 344 31.07 -9.32 -8.73
CA LEU A 344 31.98 -9.53 -7.62
C LEU A 344 32.17 -8.23 -6.82
N VAL A 345 32.39 -8.38 -5.51
CA VAL A 345 32.67 -7.25 -4.63
C VAL A 345 33.91 -6.48 -5.11
N GLY A 346 33.76 -5.15 -5.27
CA GLY A 346 34.79 -4.26 -5.81
C GLY A 346 34.80 -4.10 -7.33
N LYS A 347 33.86 -4.72 -8.06
CA LYS A 347 33.64 -4.47 -9.50
C LYS A 347 32.59 -3.39 -9.73
N ASN A 348 32.70 -2.69 -10.86
CA ASN A 348 31.66 -1.79 -11.34
C ASN A 348 30.49 -2.62 -11.85
N LEU A 349 29.31 -2.35 -11.29
CA LEU A 349 28.09 -3.08 -11.62
C LEU A 349 27.54 -2.69 -12.99
N PRO A 350 26.83 -3.61 -13.67
CA PRO A 350 26.02 -3.29 -14.84
C PRO A 350 24.96 -2.23 -14.55
N ALA A 351 24.47 -1.56 -15.59
CA ALA A 351 23.45 -0.52 -15.44
C ALA A 351 22.18 -1.06 -14.76
N HIS A 352 21.78 -0.46 -13.64
CA HIS A 352 20.57 -0.83 -12.91
C HIS A 352 19.35 -0.16 -13.54
N VAL A 353 18.71 -0.84 -14.49
CA VAL A 353 17.54 -0.35 -15.22
C VAL A 353 16.27 -0.96 -14.64
N SER A 354 15.21 -0.15 -14.50
CA SER A 354 13.90 -0.65 -14.08
C SER A 354 13.42 -1.73 -15.07
N PRO A 355 13.03 -2.93 -14.58
CA PRO A 355 12.43 -3.97 -15.42
C PRO A 355 10.95 -3.71 -15.68
N PHE A 356 10.37 -2.70 -15.01
CA PHE A 356 8.96 -2.37 -15.15
C PHE A 356 8.81 -1.45 -16.35
N PRO A 357 8.00 -1.85 -17.35
CA PRO A 357 7.63 -0.97 -18.44
C PRO A 357 7.10 0.34 -17.87
N ASP A 358 7.58 1.45 -18.43
CA ASP A 358 7.01 2.74 -18.10
C ASP A 358 5.53 2.73 -18.51
N ILE A 359 4.68 3.55 -17.88
CA ILE A 359 3.28 3.69 -18.29
C ILE A 359 3.17 3.99 -19.80
N TYR A 360 4.21 4.60 -20.38
CA TYR A 360 4.40 4.82 -21.82
C TYR A 360 4.40 3.54 -22.68
N ASP A 361 4.93 2.42 -22.18
CA ASP A 361 5.08 1.18 -22.95
C ASP A 361 3.76 0.42 -23.17
N PHE A 362 2.74 0.73 -22.37
CA PHE A 362 1.40 0.13 -22.47
C PHE A 362 0.42 0.94 -23.33
N ILE A 363 0.80 2.16 -23.73
CA ILE A 363 -0.05 2.98 -24.57
C ILE A 363 0.31 2.71 -26.03
N ASP A 364 -0.51 1.91 -26.72
CA ASP A 364 -0.34 1.71 -28.16
C ASP A 364 -0.30 3.08 -28.87
N PRO A 365 0.77 3.40 -29.61
CA PRO A 365 0.89 4.65 -30.36
C PRO A 365 -0.28 4.89 -31.32
N LYS A 366 -0.97 3.84 -31.75
CA LYS A 366 -2.19 3.93 -32.56
C LYS A 366 -3.38 4.44 -31.76
N ILE A 367 -3.50 4.08 -30.48
CA ILE A 367 -4.54 4.59 -29.56
C ILE A 367 -4.30 6.08 -29.27
N LEU A 368 -3.04 6.51 -29.11
CA LEU A 368 -2.71 7.94 -28.97
C LEU A 368 -3.08 8.79 -30.20
N LYS A 369 -3.10 8.18 -31.39
CA LYS A 369 -3.51 8.84 -32.64
C LYS A 369 -5.03 8.89 -32.84
N THR A 370 -5.79 8.01 -32.18
CA THR A 370 -7.27 8.01 -32.25
C THR A 370 -7.92 8.84 -31.16
N LEU A 371 -7.16 9.24 -30.13
CA LEU A 371 -7.63 10.15 -29.09
C LEU A 371 -7.69 11.60 -29.59
N SER A 372 -8.68 12.34 -29.10
CA SER A 372 -8.71 13.79 -29.29
C SER A 372 -7.50 14.44 -28.62
N ASN A 373 -7.01 15.54 -29.19
CA ASN A 373 -5.82 16.25 -28.69
C ASN A 373 -5.93 16.56 -27.18
N THR A 374 -7.13 16.89 -26.69
CA THR A 374 -7.39 17.14 -25.26
C THR A 374 -7.19 15.90 -24.38
N LYS A 375 -7.64 14.72 -24.82
CA LYS A 375 -7.45 13.47 -24.07
C LYS A 375 -6.01 13.01 -24.11
N LYS A 376 -5.36 13.17 -25.25
CA LYS A 376 -3.93 12.86 -25.43
C LYS A 376 -3.07 13.72 -24.48
N ASN A 377 -3.29 15.03 -24.47
CA ASN A 377 -2.52 15.95 -23.63
C ASN A 377 -2.78 15.72 -22.13
N ARG A 378 -4.03 15.42 -21.73
CA ARG A 378 -4.34 15.04 -20.33
C ARG A 378 -3.69 13.73 -19.88
N LEU A 379 -3.52 12.78 -20.81
CA LEU A 379 -2.82 11.53 -20.52
C LEU A 379 -1.33 11.81 -20.34
N ILE A 380 -0.71 12.57 -21.24
CA ILE A 380 0.70 12.96 -21.15
C ILE A 380 0.98 13.73 -19.85
N ASP A 381 0.15 14.74 -19.53
CA ASP A 381 0.29 15.57 -18.33
C ASP A 381 0.13 14.78 -17.01
N LYS A 382 -0.70 13.72 -17.01
CA LYS A 382 -0.81 12.80 -15.88
C LYS A 382 0.39 11.87 -15.74
N ILE A 383 1.07 11.54 -16.83
CA ILE A 383 2.24 10.66 -16.81
C ILE A 383 3.49 11.46 -16.43
N GLU A 384 3.62 12.70 -16.87
CA GLU A 384 4.72 13.59 -16.47
C GLU A 384 4.70 13.90 -14.97
N LYS A 385 3.53 13.93 -14.33
CA LYS A 385 3.36 14.10 -12.87
C LYS A 385 3.63 12.83 -12.04
N LEU A 386 3.87 11.69 -12.69
CA LEU A 386 4.18 10.41 -12.03
C LEU A 386 5.69 10.07 -12.06
N ASN A 387 6.47 10.85 -12.81
CA ASN A 387 7.94 10.89 -12.74
C ASN A 387 8.37 11.98 -11.75
#